data_AF-W9DCT1-F1
#
_entry.id   AF-W9DCT1-F1
#
_cell.length_a   1.000
_cell.length_b   1.000
_cell.length_c   1.000
_cell.angle_alpha   90.00
_cell.angle_beta   90.00
_cell.angle_gamma   90.00
#
_symmetry.space_group_name_H-M   'P 1'
#
loop_
_entity.id
_entity.type
_entity.pdbx_description
1 polymer ?
#
loop_
_entity_poly.entity_id
_entity_poly.type
_entity_poly.pdbx_seq_one_letter_code
_entity_poly.pdbx_strand_id
1 'polypeptide(L)'
;MEERAERLIEIVNDRGMTMTDQAAQQLLTERVQVVAERMRVGVRQAQTYLTDEALAGVVDSMVETLADEAPGADLVTEPRTTALTVGTLGRLIAGLAEVALLYTDPTTALPANERVGRTHEVLTLLSVTGLIQADTSSGSGSVPVPPALLTRIARILTTAAEHTDDTDLAATLRRDAMRASG
;
A
#
# COMPACT_ATOMS: atom_id res chain seq x y z
N MET A 1 1.66 -20.77 16.50
CA MET A 1 1.71 -19.52 15.72
C MET A 1 3.01 -19.44 14.95
N GLU A 2 4.15 -19.72 15.57
CA GLU A 2 5.46 -19.77 14.90
C GLU A 2 5.49 -20.70 13.67
N GLU A 3 5.09 -21.97 13.82
CA GLU A 3 4.95 -22.92 12.68
C GLU A 3 4.03 -22.42 11.55
N ARG A 4 2.98 -21.64 11.90
CA ARG A 4 2.07 -21.06 10.89
C ARG A 4 2.70 -19.86 10.19
N ALA A 5 3.55 -19.10 10.88
CA ALA A 5 4.31 -18.01 10.29
C ALA A 5 5.36 -18.56 9.31
N GLU A 6 6.08 -19.61 9.68
CA GLU A 6 7.01 -20.32 8.78
C GLU A 6 6.27 -20.83 7.53
N ARG A 7 5.13 -21.51 7.72
CA ARG A 7 4.33 -22.02 6.60
C ARG A 7 3.85 -20.91 5.67
N LEU A 8 3.41 -19.79 6.23
CA LEU A 8 3.00 -18.63 5.45
C LEU A 8 4.18 -18.05 4.62
N ILE A 9 5.38 -17.99 5.19
CA ILE A 9 6.60 -17.53 4.50
C ILE A 9 6.95 -18.45 3.34
N GLU A 10 6.88 -19.78 3.54
CA GLU A 10 7.07 -20.75 2.44
C GLU A 10 6.09 -20.49 1.29
N ILE A 11 4.80 -20.35 1.59
CA ILE A 11 3.74 -20.12 0.59
C ILE A 11 3.98 -18.82 -0.19
N VAL A 12 4.48 -17.77 0.48
CA VAL A 12 4.87 -16.48 -0.13
C VAL A 12 6.09 -16.64 -1.05
N ASN A 13 7.11 -17.35 -0.59
CA ASN A 13 8.32 -17.62 -1.36
C ASN A 13 8.03 -18.46 -2.62
N ASP A 14 7.14 -19.45 -2.52
CA ASP A 14 6.70 -20.27 -3.66
C ASP A 14 6.03 -19.44 -4.76
N ARG A 15 5.49 -18.26 -4.41
CA ARG A 15 4.87 -17.30 -5.35
C ARG A 15 5.85 -16.21 -5.81
N GLY A 16 7.13 -16.33 -5.49
CA GLY A 16 8.18 -15.39 -5.89
C GLY A 16 8.19 -14.07 -5.10
N MET A 17 7.44 -14.00 -4.00
CA MET A 17 7.45 -12.87 -3.08
C MET A 17 8.38 -13.16 -1.89
N THR A 18 8.69 -12.13 -1.10
CA THR A 18 9.48 -12.28 0.13
C THR A 18 8.75 -11.63 1.30
N MET A 19 8.85 -12.24 2.48
CA MET A 19 8.27 -11.71 3.72
C MET A 19 9.18 -12.02 4.89
N THR A 20 9.24 -11.09 5.85
CA THR A 20 10.01 -11.27 7.08
C THR A 20 9.19 -12.06 8.11
N ASP A 21 9.86 -12.72 9.05
CA ASP A 21 9.21 -13.41 10.17
C ASP A 21 8.28 -12.50 10.95
N GLN A 22 8.73 -11.28 11.23
CA GLN A 22 7.92 -10.28 11.93
C GLN A 22 6.65 -9.93 11.16
N ALA A 23 6.75 -9.71 9.84
CA ALA A 23 5.59 -9.39 9.00
C ALA A 23 4.60 -10.57 8.94
N ALA A 24 5.11 -11.80 8.84
CA ALA A 24 4.27 -13.00 8.87
C ALA A 24 3.52 -13.14 10.21
N GLN A 25 4.20 -12.94 11.34
CA GLN A 25 3.59 -13.01 12.66
C GLN A 25 2.54 -11.92 12.89
N GLN A 26 2.83 -10.70 12.45
CA GLN A 26 1.90 -9.58 12.55
C GLN A 26 0.65 -9.84 11.71
N LEU A 27 0.81 -10.21 10.43
CA LEU A 27 -0.30 -10.52 9.54
C LEU A 27 -1.20 -11.61 10.11
N LEU A 28 -0.63 -12.70 10.61
CA LEU A 28 -1.41 -13.80 11.19
C LEU A 28 -2.16 -13.35 12.46
N THR A 29 -1.54 -12.51 13.28
CA THR A 29 -2.16 -11.98 14.49
C THR A 29 -3.37 -11.12 14.16
N GLU A 30 -3.21 -10.17 13.23
CA GLU A 30 -4.29 -9.32 12.74
C GLU A 30 -5.42 -10.14 12.12
N ARG A 31 -5.10 -11.12 11.27
CA ARG A 31 -6.09 -12.01 10.66
C ARG A 31 -6.88 -12.81 11.69
N VAL A 32 -6.21 -13.36 12.69
CA VAL A 32 -6.87 -14.11 13.77
C VAL A 32 -7.81 -13.21 14.58
N GLN A 33 -7.40 -11.98 14.88
CA GLN A 33 -8.27 -11.01 15.57
C GLN A 33 -9.52 -10.69 14.74
N VAL A 34 -9.34 -10.37 13.45
CA VAL A 34 -10.46 -10.08 12.54
C VAL A 34 -11.42 -11.27 12.46
N VAL A 35 -10.91 -12.50 12.36
CA VAL A 35 -11.74 -13.72 12.32
C VAL A 35 -12.46 -13.93 13.65
N ALA A 36 -11.77 -13.75 14.79
CA ALA A 36 -12.36 -13.88 16.12
C ALA A 36 -13.54 -12.91 16.32
N GLU A 37 -13.35 -11.65 15.94
CA GLU A 37 -14.39 -10.62 16.02
C GLU A 37 -15.56 -10.92 15.10
N ARG A 38 -15.28 -11.23 13.82
CA ARG A 38 -16.31 -11.47 12.81
C ARG A 38 -17.15 -12.70 13.12
N MET A 39 -16.52 -13.76 13.62
CA MET A 39 -17.20 -15.01 13.98
C MET A 39 -17.72 -15.01 15.42
N ARG A 40 -17.40 -13.99 16.22
CA ARG A 40 -17.70 -13.91 17.66
C ARG A 40 -17.20 -15.12 18.44
N VAL A 41 -15.98 -15.55 18.13
CA VAL A 41 -15.30 -16.69 18.78
C VAL A 41 -14.04 -16.21 19.50
N GLY A 42 -13.50 -17.04 20.39
CA GLY A 42 -12.23 -16.73 21.05
C GLY A 42 -11.04 -16.83 20.09
N VAL A 43 -9.97 -16.07 20.35
CA VAL A 43 -8.71 -16.06 19.56
C VAL A 43 -8.17 -17.47 19.31
N ARG A 44 -8.18 -18.33 20.33
CA ARG A 44 -7.70 -19.72 20.22
C ARG A 44 -8.53 -20.56 19.24
N GLN A 45 -9.83 -20.29 19.16
CA GLN A 45 -10.73 -20.93 18.19
C GLN A 45 -10.57 -20.30 16.80
N ALA A 46 -10.32 -18.99 16.71
CA ALA A 46 -10.03 -18.35 15.44
C ALA A 46 -8.74 -18.90 14.79
N GLN A 47 -7.72 -19.23 15.60
CA GLN A 47 -6.47 -19.84 15.13
C GLN A 47 -6.67 -21.19 14.43
N THR A 48 -7.73 -21.96 14.73
CA THR A 48 -7.96 -23.23 14.05
C THR A 48 -8.40 -23.06 12.60
N TYR A 49 -8.81 -21.85 12.19
CA TYR A 49 -9.15 -21.54 10.81
C TYR A 49 -7.94 -21.11 9.96
N LEU A 50 -6.74 -21.01 10.53
CA LEU A 50 -5.49 -20.80 9.79
C LEU A 50 -5.00 -22.11 9.13
N THR A 51 -5.82 -22.69 8.26
CA THR A 51 -5.42 -23.86 7.46
C THR A 51 -4.47 -23.45 6.34
N ASP A 52 -3.73 -24.41 5.78
CA ASP A 52 -2.82 -24.17 4.66
C ASP A 52 -3.55 -23.57 3.46
N GLU A 53 -4.79 -24.00 3.20
CA GLU A 53 -5.64 -23.46 2.14
C GLU A 53 -6.05 -22.01 2.43
N ALA A 54 -6.37 -21.68 3.69
CA ALA A 54 -6.69 -20.31 4.08
C ALA A 54 -5.47 -19.40 3.95
N LEU A 55 -4.27 -19.88 4.32
CA LEU A 55 -3.01 -19.15 4.13
C LEU A 55 -2.72 -18.96 2.64
N ALA A 56 -2.85 -20.00 1.82
CA ALA A 56 -2.70 -19.91 0.37
C ALA A 56 -3.65 -18.88 -0.24
N GLY A 57 -4.93 -18.89 0.14
CA GLY A 57 -5.91 -17.91 -0.33
C GLY A 57 -5.59 -16.48 0.08
N VAL A 58 -5.04 -16.27 1.29
CA VAL A 58 -4.54 -14.95 1.70
C VAL A 58 -3.38 -14.52 0.80
N VAL A 59 -2.42 -15.39 0.55
CA VAL A 59 -1.27 -15.04 -0.29
C VAL A 59 -1.69 -14.82 -1.74
N ASP A 60 -2.62 -15.61 -2.28
CA ASP A 60 -3.16 -15.40 -3.63
C ASP A 60 -3.80 -14.01 -3.77
N SER A 61 -4.57 -13.58 -2.76
CA SER A 61 -5.13 -12.21 -2.75
C SER A 61 -4.06 -11.12 -2.66
N MET A 62 -2.93 -11.39 -2.00
CA MET A 62 -1.79 -10.47 -1.95
C MET A 62 -1.09 -10.38 -3.30
N VAL A 63 -0.89 -11.52 -3.98
CA VAL A 63 -0.31 -11.53 -5.33
C VAL A 63 -1.17 -10.74 -6.30
N GLU A 64 -2.49 -10.93 -6.26
CA GLU A 64 -3.43 -10.21 -7.12
C GLU A 64 -3.35 -8.69 -6.87
N THR A 65 -3.39 -8.27 -5.60
CA THR A 65 -3.26 -6.85 -5.23
C THR A 65 -1.89 -6.27 -5.63
N LEU A 66 -0.81 -7.05 -5.48
CA LEU A 66 0.54 -6.64 -5.85
C LEU A 66 0.70 -6.55 -7.36
N ALA A 67 0.04 -7.40 -8.14
CA ALA A 67 0.09 -7.36 -9.60
C ALA A 67 -0.43 -6.03 -10.14
N ASP A 68 -1.46 -5.44 -9.51
CA ASP A 68 -1.98 -4.13 -9.86
C ASP A 68 -0.99 -2.98 -9.62
N GLU A 69 0.03 -3.19 -8.77
CA GLU A 69 1.14 -2.24 -8.59
C GLU A 69 2.22 -2.37 -9.67
N ALA A 70 2.18 -3.43 -10.48
CA ALA A 70 3.18 -3.76 -11.49
C ALA A 70 4.62 -3.62 -10.93
N PRO A 71 5.01 -4.38 -9.90
CA PRO A 71 6.28 -4.19 -9.19
C PRO A 71 7.47 -4.26 -10.15
N GLY A 72 8.38 -3.29 -10.04
CA GLY A 72 9.55 -3.17 -10.92
C GLY A 72 9.29 -2.54 -12.29
N ALA A 73 8.02 -2.29 -12.67
CA ALA A 73 7.70 -1.58 -13.90
C ALA A 73 8.12 -0.10 -13.83
N ASP A 74 8.60 0.41 -14.97
CA ASP A 74 8.87 1.83 -15.18
C ASP A 74 7.56 2.57 -15.49
N LEU A 75 7.00 3.19 -14.44
CA LEU A 75 5.75 3.94 -14.49
C LEU A 75 5.72 5.07 -15.52
N VAL A 76 6.87 5.58 -15.98
CA VAL A 76 6.91 6.61 -17.01
C VAL A 76 6.47 6.06 -18.38
N THR A 77 6.77 4.78 -18.63
CA THR A 77 6.50 4.09 -19.91
C THR A 77 5.24 3.24 -19.88
N GLU A 78 4.68 2.99 -18.70
CA GLU A 78 3.43 2.24 -18.55
C GLU A 78 2.25 2.87 -19.31
N PRO A 79 1.31 2.06 -19.84
CA PRO A 79 0.14 2.56 -20.55
C PRO A 79 -0.71 3.51 -19.69
N ARG A 80 -0.90 4.74 -20.18
CA ARG A 80 -1.67 5.79 -19.51
C ARG A 80 -3.17 5.68 -19.82
N THR A 81 -3.82 4.66 -19.25
CA THR A 81 -5.21 4.27 -19.58
C THR A 81 -6.27 4.88 -18.66
N THR A 82 -5.90 5.48 -17.54
CA THR A 82 -6.81 6.15 -16.61
C THR A 82 -6.73 7.67 -16.78
N ALA A 83 -7.88 8.34 -16.82
CA ALA A 83 -7.96 9.80 -17.00
C ALA A 83 -8.33 10.49 -15.68
N LEU A 84 -7.44 11.33 -15.14
CA LEU A 84 -7.71 12.14 -13.95
C LEU A 84 -7.98 13.59 -14.30
N THR A 85 -8.66 14.33 -13.40
CA THR A 85 -8.69 15.79 -13.47
C THR A 85 -7.40 16.37 -12.90
N VAL A 86 -7.02 17.59 -13.32
CA VAL A 86 -5.88 18.31 -12.73
C VAL A 86 -6.07 18.51 -11.21
N GLY A 87 -7.31 18.74 -10.76
CA GLY A 87 -7.63 18.88 -9.33
C GLY A 87 -7.40 17.59 -8.55
N THR A 88 -7.83 16.44 -9.08
CA THR A 88 -7.58 15.13 -8.46
C THR A 88 -6.09 14.85 -8.39
N LEU A 89 -5.35 15.10 -9.48
CA LEU A 89 -3.92 14.88 -9.51
C LEU A 89 -3.16 15.78 -8.52
N GLY A 90 -3.50 17.08 -8.48
CA GLY A 90 -2.93 18.02 -7.52
C GLY A 90 -3.20 17.59 -6.07
N ARG A 91 -4.35 16.97 -5.81
CA ARG A 91 -4.68 16.41 -4.50
C ARG A 91 -3.79 15.22 -4.14
N LEU A 92 -3.55 14.31 -5.08
CA LEU A 92 -2.64 13.18 -4.88
C LEU A 92 -1.20 13.64 -4.67
N ILE A 93 -0.74 14.64 -5.43
CA ILE A 93 0.59 15.27 -5.24
C ILE A 93 0.71 15.85 -3.82
N ALA A 94 -0.29 16.59 -3.36
CA ALA A 94 -0.31 17.12 -2.00
C ALA A 94 -0.27 16.00 -0.95
N GLY A 95 -1.06 14.94 -1.13
CA GLY A 95 -1.02 13.76 -0.24
C GLY A 95 0.35 13.11 -0.18
N LEU A 96 1.02 12.91 -1.33
CA LEU A 96 2.39 12.39 -1.38
C LEU A 96 3.38 13.32 -0.67
N ALA A 97 3.25 14.64 -0.84
CA ALA A 97 4.10 15.60 -0.15
C ALA A 97 3.93 15.54 1.38
N GLU A 98 2.70 15.43 1.87
CA GLU A 98 2.41 15.25 3.30
C GLU A 98 3.03 13.95 3.84
N VAL A 99 2.92 12.85 3.10
CA VAL A 99 3.56 11.58 3.49
C VAL A 99 5.08 11.70 3.51
N ALA A 100 5.69 12.43 2.55
CA ALA A 100 7.12 12.68 2.57
C ALA A 100 7.54 13.46 3.83
N LEU A 101 6.78 14.51 4.20
CA LEU A 101 7.01 15.26 5.42
C LEU A 101 6.88 14.37 6.67
N LEU A 102 5.83 13.55 6.74
CA LEU A 102 5.62 12.57 7.81
C LEU A 102 6.84 11.65 7.98
N TYR A 103 7.39 11.11 6.89
CA TYR A 103 8.54 10.22 6.99
C TYR A 103 9.88 10.93 7.25
N THR A 104 9.95 12.25 7.07
CA THR A 104 11.11 13.04 7.56
C THR A 104 11.03 13.36 9.05
N ASP A 105 9.85 13.28 9.66
CA ASP A 105 9.68 13.53 11.08
C ASP A 105 10.28 12.37 11.90
N PRO A 106 11.25 12.65 12.81
CA PRO A 106 11.84 11.63 13.66
C PRO A 106 10.86 11.01 14.68
N THR A 107 9.73 11.67 14.95
CA THR A 107 8.70 11.21 15.90
C THR A 107 7.71 10.22 15.30
N THR A 108 7.68 10.09 13.96
CA THR A 108 6.85 9.10 13.26
C THR A 108 7.16 7.69 13.75
N ALA A 109 6.10 6.88 13.92
CA ALA A 109 6.13 5.52 14.45
C ALA A 109 6.74 4.49 13.47
N LEU A 110 7.95 4.77 12.97
CA LEU A 110 8.70 3.96 12.04
C LEU A 110 10.20 3.99 12.37
N PRO A 111 10.94 2.88 12.23
CA PRO A 111 12.39 2.86 12.36
C PRO A 111 13.10 3.81 11.39
N ALA A 112 14.21 4.43 11.82
CA ALA A 112 14.91 5.44 11.03
C ALA A 112 15.41 4.94 9.66
N ASN A 113 15.87 3.69 9.59
CA ASN A 113 16.29 3.04 8.35
C ASN A 113 15.12 2.83 7.38
N GLU A 114 13.93 2.50 7.88
CA GLU A 114 12.73 2.36 7.05
C GLU A 114 12.23 3.70 6.53
N ARG A 115 12.30 4.76 7.36
CA ARG A 115 11.90 6.11 6.97
C ARG A 115 12.63 6.61 5.73
N VAL A 116 13.95 6.34 5.62
CA VAL A 116 14.74 6.76 4.45
C VAL A 116 14.22 6.09 3.16
N GLY A 117 14.03 4.76 3.19
CA GLY A 117 13.54 4.02 2.03
C GLY A 117 12.13 4.45 1.62
N ARG A 118 11.22 4.60 2.59
CA ARG A 118 9.85 5.06 2.35
C ARG A 118 9.79 6.50 1.84
N THR A 119 10.62 7.40 2.37
CA THR A 119 10.72 8.79 1.88
C THR A 119 11.16 8.80 0.42
N HIS A 120 12.18 8.02 0.06
CA HIS A 120 12.65 7.92 -1.32
C HIS A 120 11.55 7.40 -2.25
N GLU A 121 10.82 6.36 -1.85
CA GLU A 121 9.70 5.80 -2.61
C GLU A 121 8.62 6.86 -2.88
N VAL A 122 8.19 7.59 -1.85
CA VAL A 122 7.17 8.64 -1.95
C VAL A 122 7.62 9.77 -2.88
N LEU A 123 8.86 10.24 -2.72
CA LEU A 123 9.44 11.28 -3.58
C LEU A 123 9.58 10.82 -5.03
N THR A 124 9.86 9.54 -5.25
CA THR A 124 9.89 8.94 -6.59
C THR A 124 8.51 9.00 -7.25
N LEU A 125 7.45 8.59 -6.55
CA LEU A 125 6.09 8.70 -7.08
C LEU A 125 5.68 10.15 -7.32
N LEU A 126 6.05 11.06 -6.43
CA LEU A 126 5.78 12.50 -6.58
C LEU A 126 6.46 13.05 -7.85
N SER A 127 7.71 12.69 -8.07
CA SER A 127 8.48 13.05 -9.28
C SER A 127 7.82 12.52 -10.56
N VAL A 128 7.52 11.21 -10.59
CA VAL A 128 6.86 10.55 -11.73
C VAL A 128 5.50 11.19 -12.03
N THR A 129 4.71 11.48 -11.01
CA THR A 129 3.40 12.13 -11.15
C THR A 129 3.55 13.52 -11.78
N GLY A 130 4.53 14.30 -11.33
CA GLY A 130 4.84 15.61 -11.90
C GLY A 130 5.30 15.55 -13.36
N LEU A 131 6.14 14.57 -13.72
CA LEU A 131 6.57 14.34 -15.11
C LEU A 131 5.40 13.99 -16.03
N ILE A 132 4.53 13.07 -15.60
CA ILE A 132 3.34 12.70 -16.37
C ILE A 132 2.40 13.90 -16.57
N GLN A 133 2.24 14.73 -15.53
CA GLN A 133 1.45 15.96 -15.64
C GLN A 133 2.07 16.94 -16.65
N ALA A 134 3.39 17.12 -16.63
CA ALA A 134 4.10 18.02 -17.52
C ALA A 134 4.07 17.56 -18.99
N ASP A 135 4.09 16.25 -19.24
CA ASP A 135 3.97 15.65 -20.57
C ASP A 135 2.57 15.83 -21.19
N THR A 136 1.56 16.15 -20.37
CA THR A 136 0.19 16.28 -20.84
C THR A 136 0.01 17.58 -21.63
N SER A 137 -0.45 17.48 -22.87
CA SER A 137 -0.65 18.64 -23.73
C SER A 137 -1.66 19.62 -23.12
N SER A 138 -1.26 20.89 -23.02
CA SER A 138 -2.07 21.97 -22.47
C SER A 138 -3.44 22.05 -23.17
N GLY A 139 -4.53 21.79 -22.45
CA GLY A 139 -5.90 22.09 -22.90
C GLY A 139 -6.96 21.01 -22.68
N SER A 140 -6.60 19.77 -22.32
CA SER A 140 -7.56 18.66 -22.17
C SER A 140 -8.36 18.68 -20.85
N GLY A 141 -7.93 19.46 -19.84
CA GLY A 141 -8.48 19.40 -18.48
C GLY A 141 -8.30 18.05 -17.77
N SER A 142 -7.71 17.07 -18.46
CA SER A 142 -7.56 15.70 -18.04
C SER A 142 -6.11 15.23 -18.25
N VAL A 143 -5.58 14.56 -17.22
CA VAL A 143 -4.23 14.01 -17.19
C VAL A 143 -4.33 12.48 -17.30
N PRO A 144 -3.90 11.89 -18.43
CA PRO A 144 -3.84 10.44 -18.55
C PRO A 144 -2.68 9.90 -17.72
N VAL A 145 -2.94 8.91 -16.87
CA VAL A 145 -1.98 8.30 -15.94
C VAL A 145 -2.04 6.78 -16.01
N PRO A 146 -0.93 6.07 -15.69
CA PRO A 146 -0.95 4.62 -15.55
C PRO A 146 -1.77 4.17 -14.34
N PRO A 147 -2.59 3.11 -14.45
CA PRO A 147 -3.28 2.52 -13.30
C PRO A 147 -2.33 2.11 -12.18
N ALA A 148 -1.19 1.49 -12.52
CA ALA A 148 -0.18 1.07 -11.55
C ALA A 148 0.38 2.21 -10.70
N LEU A 149 0.48 3.43 -11.27
CA LEU A 149 0.86 4.62 -10.50
C LEU A 149 -0.18 4.90 -9.41
N LEU A 150 -1.46 4.85 -9.76
CA LEU A 150 -2.56 5.11 -8.83
C LEU A 150 -2.65 4.04 -7.74
N THR A 151 -2.47 2.76 -8.08
CA THR A 151 -2.41 1.68 -7.10
C THR A 151 -1.29 1.90 -6.09
N ARG A 152 -0.08 2.25 -6.55
CA ARG A 152 1.06 2.55 -5.66
C ARG A 152 0.81 3.78 -4.79
N ILE A 153 0.23 4.85 -5.34
CA ILE A 153 -0.15 6.05 -4.56
C ILE A 153 -1.19 5.67 -3.49
N ALA A 154 -2.24 4.93 -3.85
CA ALA A 154 -3.27 4.50 -2.93
C ALA A 154 -2.70 3.68 -1.76
N ARG A 155 -1.79 2.73 -2.06
CA ARG A 155 -1.09 1.96 -1.03
C ARG A 155 -0.30 2.89 -0.11
N ILE A 156 0.55 3.77 -0.66
CA ILE A 156 1.38 4.66 0.15
C ILE A 156 0.54 5.52 1.09
N LEU A 157 -0.55 6.12 0.59
CA LEU A 157 -1.43 6.96 1.39
C LEU A 157 -2.14 6.15 2.49
N THR A 158 -2.58 4.93 2.16
CA THR A 158 -3.22 4.02 3.12
C THR A 158 -2.26 3.61 4.24
N THR A 159 -1.07 3.16 3.88
CA THR A 159 -0.02 2.77 4.83
C THR A 159 0.44 3.95 5.68
N ALA A 160 0.63 5.14 5.10
CA ALA A 160 1.04 6.32 5.85
C ALA A 160 -0.01 6.77 6.88
N ALA A 161 -1.30 6.55 6.61
CA ALA A 161 -2.38 6.84 7.56
C ALA A 161 -2.34 5.98 8.83
N GLU A 162 -1.58 4.88 8.84
CA GLU A 162 -1.34 4.03 10.01
C GLU A 162 -0.11 4.44 10.81
N HIS A 163 0.76 5.28 10.23
CA HIS A 163 2.02 5.72 10.85
C HIS A 163 1.93 7.09 11.54
N THR A 164 0.78 7.74 11.50
CA THR A 164 0.56 9.07 12.11
C THR A 164 -0.47 9.02 13.23
N ASP A 165 -0.19 9.71 14.33
CA ASP A 165 -1.13 9.91 15.44
C ASP A 165 -2.10 11.08 15.18
N ASP A 166 -1.87 11.88 14.12
CA ASP A 166 -2.79 12.94 13.70
C ASP A 166 -4.01 12.32 12.99
N THR A 167 -5.14 12.33 13.69
CA THR A 167 -6.39 11.75 13.20
C THR A 167 -6.95 12.44 11.97
N ASP A 168 -6.72 13.75 11.82
CA ASP A 168 -7.21 14.54 10.69
C ASP A 168 -6.37 14.29 9.45
N LEU A 169 -5.05 14.20 9.62
CA LEU A 169 -4.13 13.77 8.57
C LEU A 169 -4.44 12.34 8.13
N ALA A 170 -4.56 11.40 9.07
CA ALA A 170 -4.88 10.01 8.76
C ALA A 170 -6.22 9.88 7.98
N ALA A 171 -7.27 10.59 8.41
CA ALA A 171 -8.55 10.60 7.71
C ALA A 171 -8.43 11.22 6.30
N THR A 172 -7.59 12.22 6.16
CA THR A 172 -7.29 12.86 4.89
C THR A 172 -6.58 11.92 3.93
N LEU A 173 -5.51 11.27 4.36
CA LEU A 173 -4.75 10.32 3.55
C LEU A 173 -5.63 9.15 3.09
N ARG A 174 -6.49 8.61 3.96
CA ARG A 174 -7.46 7.56 3.58
C ARG A 174 -8.44 8.03 2.50
N ARG A 175 -8.94 9.26 2.58
CA ARG A 175 -9.80 9.83 1.53
C ARG A 175 -9.07 9.98 0.20
N ASP A 176 -7.83 10.45 0.25
CA ASP A 176 -7.00 10.62 -0.95
C ASP A 176 -6.60 9.27 -1.56
N ALA A 177 -6.36 8.24 -0.75
CA ALA A 177 -6.18 6.86 -1.20
C ALA A 177 -7.41 6.35 -1.98
N MET A 178 -8.62 6.53 -1.43
CA MET A 178 -9.86 6.14 -2.12
C MET A 178 -10.05 6.85 -3.47
N ARG A 179 -9.54 8.07 -3.63
CA ARG A 179 -9.57 8.80 -4.91
C ARG A 179 -8.60 8.24 -5.94
N ALA A 180 -7.50 7.63 -5.51
CA ALA A 180 -6.56 6.97 -6.40
C ALA A 180 -7.07 5.58 -6.80
N SER A 181 -7.87 4.92 -5.97
CA SER A 181 -8.43 3.58 -6.25
C SER A 181 -9.72 3.55 -7.07
N GLY A 182 -10.34 4.70 -7.37
CA GLY A 182 -11.63 4.81 -8.07
C GLY A 182 -11.50 5.48 -9.42
#